data_AF-A0A134C8N3-F1
#
_entry.id   AF-A0A134C8N3-F1
#
_cell.length_a   1.000
_cell.length_b   1.000
_cell.length_c   1.000
_cell.angle_alpha   90.00
_cell.angle_beta   90.00
_cell.angle_gamma   90.00
#
_symmetry.space_group_name_H-M   'P 1'
#
loop_
_entity.id
_entity.type
_entity.pdbx_description
1 polymer ?
#
loop_
_entity_poly.entity_id
_entity_poly.type
_entity_poly.pdbx_seq_one_letter_code
_entity_poly.pdbx_strand_id
1 'polypeptide(L)'
;MFVGDGINDAPVLTGADVGGAMGSGADSAIEAADVVYMNSNLDSVWRSLSIADRTLSIAWQNIFFAIAVKIIVMVAGVFGFANMWVAIFADTGVSILCILNSIRIFYSK
;
A
#
# COMPACT_ATOMS: atom_id res chain seq x y z
N MET A 1 2.37 -11.71 -9.79
CA MET A 1 2.48 -10.66 -10.82
C MET A 1 2.82 -11.30 -12.15
N PHE A 2 2.01 -11.06 -13.18
CA PHE A 2 2.25 -11.52 -14.55
C PHE A 2 2.59 -10.31 -15.43
N VAL A 3 3.58 -10.42 -16.32
CA VAL A 3 4.02 -9.32 -17.19
C VAL A 3 3.96 -9.75 -18.65
N GLY A 4 3.28 -8.98 -19.52
CA GLY A 4 3.09 -9.32 -20.93
C GLY A 4 3.08 -8.10 -21.87
N ASP A 5 3.22 -8.35 -23.18
CA ASP A 5 3.24 -7.30 -24.23
C ASP A 5 1.92 -7.15 -25.00
N GLY A 6 0.95 -8.07 -24.82
CA GLY A 6 -0.44 -7.65 -24.91
C GLY A 6 -1.28 -7.91 -26.15
N ILE A 7 -0.99 -8.93 -26.96
CA ILE A 7 -2.01 -9.46 -27.90
C ILE A 7 -2.54 -10.82 -27.45
N ASN A 8 -1.65 -11.73 -27.02
CA ASN A 8 -2.05 -13.09 -26.63
C ASN A 8 -2.24 -13.26 -25.11
N ASP A 9 -1.72 -12.31 -24.32
CA ASP A 9 -1.61 -12.43 -22.86
C ASP A 9 -2.68 -11.64 -22.09
N ALA A 10 -3.53 -10.87 -22.78
CA ALA A 10 -4.59 -10.07 -22.17
C ALA A 10 -5.55 -10.87 -21.25
N PRO A 11 -6.00 -12.10 -21.59
CA PRO A 11 -6.86 -12.89 -20.69
C PRO A 11 -6.11 -13.37 -19.43
N VAL A 12 -4.80 -13.60 -19.56
CA VAL A 12 -3.94 -14.10 -18.47
C VAL A 12 -3.55 -12.95 -17.53
N LEU A 13 -3.39 -11.74 -18.06
CA LEU A 13 -3.15 -10.51 -17.31
C LEU A 13 -4.32 -10.17 -16.40
N THR A 14 -5.56 -10.25 -16.89
CA THR A 14 -6.77 -10.01 -16.09
C THR A 14 -7.03 -11.09 -15.02
N GLY A 15 -6.48 -12.29 -15.21
CA GLY A 15 -6.59 -13.39 -14.25
C GLY A 15 -5.50 -13.43 -13.17
N ALA A 16 -4.45 -12.61 -13.28
CA ALA A 16 -3.36 -12.57 -12.32
C ALA A 16 -3.68 -11.62 -11.16
N ASP A 17 -3.16 -11.91 -9.96
CA ASP A 17 -3.33 -11.02 -8.79
C ASP A 17 -2.75 -9.61 -9.00
N VAL A 18 -1.80 -9.47 -9.94
CA VAL A 18 -1.24 -8.19 -10.41
C VAL A 18 -0.81 -8.37 -11.87
N GLY A 19 -1.45 -7.66 -12.81
CA GLY A 19 -1.10 -7.65 -14.23
C GLY A 19 -0.20 -6.46 -14.61
N GLY A 20 0.93 -6.73 -15.28
CA GLY A 20 1.87 -5.72 -15.76
C GLY A 20 1.95 -5.68 -17.29
N ALA A 21 1.73 -4.53 -17.91
CA ALA A 21 1.91 -4.33 -19.35
C ALA A 21 3.20 -3.56 -19.65
N MET A 22 3.99 -4.03 -20.63
CA MET A 22 5.12 -3.26 -21.15
C MET A 22 4.68 -2.28 -22.24
N GLY A 23 5.23 -1.07 -22.22
CA GLY A 23 4.76 0.09 -22.98
C GLY A 23 4.92 0.02 -24.50
N SER A 24 5.40 -1.08 -25.06
CA SER A 24 5.29 -1.37 -26.51
C SER A 24 4.05 -2.20 -26.85
N GLY A 25 3.20 -2.51 -25.88
CA GLY A 25 2.05 -3.37 -26.06
C GLY A 25 0.84 -2.68 -26.70
N ALA A 26 0.00 -3.48 -27.37
CA ALA A 26 -1.24 -3.02 -27.97
C ALA A 26 -2.14 -2.32 -26.92
N ASP A 27 -2.91 -1.32 -27.34
CA ASP A 27 -3.80 -0.54 -26.45
C ASP A 27 -4.70 -1.44 -25.56
N SER A 28 -5.07 -2.63 -26.05
CA SER A 28 -5.83 -3.65 -25.34
C SER A 28 -5.15 -4.21 -24.08
N ALA A 29 -3.81 -4.24 -24.03
CA ALA A 29 -3.08 -4.67 -22.84
C ALA A 29 -2.89 -3.57 -21.81
N ILE A 30 -2.76 -2.32 -22.28
CA ILE A 30 -2.68 -1.15 -21.40
C ILE A 30 -4.00 -1.00 -20.64
N GLU A 31 -5.13 -1.28 -21.29
CA GLU A 31 -6.46 -1.17 -20.67
C GLU A 31 -6.76 -2.31 -19.68
N ALA A 32 -6.13 -3.47 -19.84
CA ALA A 32 -6.38 -4.67 -19.04
C ALA A 32 -5.38 -4.90 -17.89
N ALA A 33 -4.31 -4.08 -17.77
CA ALA A 33 -3.25 -4.26 -16.79
C ALA A 33 -3.35 -3.27 -15.61
N ASP A 34 -2.99 -3.72 -14.41
CA ASP A 34 -2.96 -2.88 -13.19
C ASP A 34 -1.74 -1.94 -13.16
N VAL A 35 -0.64 -2.33 -13.81
CA VAL A 35 0.62 -1.59 -13.84
C VAL A 35 1.14 -1.49 -15.26
N VAL A 36 1.39 -0.26 -15.73
CA VAL A 36 1.91 0.00 -17.08
C VAL A 36 3.34 0.52 -17.00
N TYR A 37 4.29 -0.24 -17.57
CA TYR A 37 5.69 0.13 -17.63
C TYR A 37 5.99 0.86 -18.94
N MET A 38 6.19 2.18 -18.90
CA MET A 38 6.49 2.97 -20.11
C MET A 38 7.84 2.63 -20.77
N ASN A 39 8.74 1.91 -20.09
CA ASN A 39 10.04 1.53 -20.61
C ASN A 39 10.14 0.00 -20.66
N SER A 40 10.59 -0.57 -21.78
CA SER A 40 10.65 -2.01 -22.07
C SER A 40 11.74 -2.77 -21.29
N ASN A 41 12.12 -2.29 -20.10
CA ASN A 41 13.19 -2.88 -19.30
C ASN A 41 12.58 -3.76 -18.21
N LEU A 42 12.92 -5.05 -18.18
CA LEU A 42 12.51 -5.98 -17.12
C LEU A 42 12.98 -5.52 -15.71
N ASP A 43 14.05 -4.73 -15.63
CA ASP A 43 14.52 -4.13 -14.38
C ASP A 43 13.47 -3.24 -13.70
N SER A 44 12.54 -2.65 -14.47
CA SER A 44 11.47 -1.81 -13.93
C SER A 44 10.46 -2.62 -13.11
N VAL A 45 10.25 -3.90 -13.45
CA VAL A 45 9.39 -4.82 -12.71
C VAL A 45 9.99 -5.09 -11.34
N TRP A 46 11.27 -5.47 -11.28
CA TRP A 46 11.99 -5.68 -10.03
C TRP A 46 12.00 -4.43 -9.15
N ARG A 47 12.19 -3.25 -9.75
CA ARG A 47 12.15 -1.99 -9.02
C ARG A 47 10.78 -1.72 -8.42
N SER A 48 9.70 -1.95 -9.17
CA SER A 48 8.34 -1.77 -8.67
C SER A 48 8.01 -2.69 -7.50
N LEU A 49 8.45 -3.96 -7.55
CA LEU A 49 8.27 -4.89 -6.44
C LEU A 49 9.05 -4.45 -5.20
N SER A 50 10.30 -3.99 -5.38
CA SER A 50 11.11 -3.48 -4.25
C SER A 50 10.51 -2.24 -3.58
N ILE A 51 9.82 -1.39 -4.35
CA ILE A 51 9.12 -0.22 -3.83
C ILE A 51 7.85 -0.67 -3.09
N ALA A 52 7.12 -1.64 -3.64
CA ALA A 52 5.93 -2.20 -3.01
C ALA A 52 6.25 -2.83 -1.65
N ASP A 53 7.32 -3.64 -1.55
CA ASP A 53 7.74 -4.26 -0.29
C ASP A 53 8.13 -3.23 0.78
N ARG A 54 8.85 -2.16 0.40
CA ARG A 54 9.19 -1.06 1.31
C ARG A 54 7.94 -0.33 1.80
N THR A 55 6.99 -0.09 0.89
CA THR A 55 5.70 0.53 1.20
C THR A 55 4.91 -0.33 2.18
N LEU A 56 4.85 -1.64 1.94
CA LEU A 56 4.20 -2.62 2.83
C LEU A 56 4.83 -2.63 4.22
N SER A 57 6.15 -2.65 4.33
CA SER A 57 6.84 -2.62 5.63
C SER A 57 6.48 -1.37 6.45
N ILE A 58 6.43 -0.21 5.81
CA ILE A 58 6.04 1.05 6.47
C ILE A 58 4.55 1.04 6.85
N ALA A 59 3.68 0.51 5.99
CA ALA A 59 2.25 0.37 6.28
C ALA A 59 2.00 -0.55 7.48
N TRP A 60 2.72 -1.68 7.58
CA TRP A 60 2.65 -2.59 8.72
C TRP A 60 3.09 -1.93 10.03
N GLN A 61 4.16 -1.13 10.01
CA GLN A 61 4.58 -0.35 11.18
C GLN A 61 3.49 0.64 11.62
N ASN A 62 2.81 1.26 10.67
CA ASN A 62 1.75 2.20 10.94
C ASN A 62 0.52 1.54 11.57
N ILE A 63 0.07 0.41 11.00
CA ILE A 63 -1.02 -0.40 11.53
C ILE A 63 -0.70 -0.88 12.95
N PHE A 64 0.52 -1.38 13.16
CA PHE A 64 0.95 -1.82 14.49
C PHE A 64 0.91 -0.69 15.52
N PHE A 65 1.37 0.51 15.14
CA PHE A 65 1.32 1.69 16.01
C PHE A 65 -0.12 2.10 16.33
N ALA A 66 -1.00 2.12 15.31
CA ALA A 66 -2.41 2.45 15.48
C ALA A 66 -3.11 1.50 16.46
N ILE A 67 -2.91 0.20 16.26
CA ILE A 67 -3.50 -0.85 17.11
C ILE A 67 -2.95 -0.76 18.53
N ALA A 68 -1.63 -0.57 18.69
CA ALA A 68 -1.01 -0.48 20.01
C ALA A 68 -1.62 0.65 20.85
N VAL A 69 -1.76 1.85 20.29
CA VAL A 69 -2.37 2.97 21.04
C VAL A 69 -3.85 2.71 21.32
N LYS A 70 -4.59 2.12 20.37
CA LYS A 70 -6.00 1.79 20.57
C LYS A 70 -6.21 0.79 21.71
N ILE A 71 -5.33 -0.21 21.83
CA ILE A 71 -5.33 -1.17 22.94
C ILE A 71 -5.01 -0.48 24.26
N ILE A 72 -4.00 0.40 24.32
CA ILE A 72 -3.64 1.13 25.54
C ILE A 72 -4.81 1.97 26.05
N VAL A 73 -5.48 2.71 25.15
CA VAL A 73 -6.64 3.54 25.49
C VAL A 73 -7.82 2.67 25.94
N MET A 74 -8.06 1.54 25.28
CA MET A 74 -9.11 0.60 25.64
C MET A 74 -8.89 0.03 27.05
N VAL A 75 -7.67 -0.43 27.36
CA VAL A 75 -7.31 -0.94 28.69
C VAL A 75 -7.45 0.15 29.75
N ALA A 76 -6.95 1.37 29.49
CA ALA A 76 -7.11 2.50 30.40
C ALA A 76 -8.59 2.87 30.66
N GLY A 77 -9.46 2.68 29.66
CA GLY A 77 -10.91 2.82 29.80
C GLY A 77 -11.54 1.75 30.68
N VAL A 78 -11.13 0.50 30.54
CA VAL A 78 -11.60 -0.62 31.38
C VAL A 78 -11.21 -0.41 32.86
N PHE A 79 -10.04 0.18 33.13
CA PHE A 79 -9.61 0.54 34.49
C PHE A 79 -10.30 1.79 35.06
N GLY A 80 -11.21 2.43 34.33
CA GLY A 80 -12.01 3.56 34.82
C GLY A 80 -11.27 4.90 34.86
N PHE A 81 -10.05 4.98 34.32
CA PHE A 81 -9.25 6.21 34.25
C PHE A 81 -9.47 7.03 32.96
N ALA A 82 -10.12 6.47 31.93
CA ALA A 82 -10.32 7.18 30.67
C ALA A 82 -11.72 7.80 30.59
N ASN A 83 -11.79 9.13 30.71
CA ASN A 83 -12.94 9.90 30.25
C ASN A 83 -13.11 9.74 28.73
N MET A 84 -14.35 9.70 28.22
CA MET A 84 -14.63 9.61 26.77
C MET A 84 -13.84 10.63 25.94
N TRP A 85 -13.57 11.80 26.51
CA TRP A 85 -12.79 12.86 25.88
C TRP A 85 -11.32 12.47 25.59
N VAL A 86 -10.66 11.78 26.54
CA VAL A 86 -9.29 11.29 26.38
C VAL A 86 -9.24 10.19 25.29
N ALA A 87 -10.27 9.35 25.23
CA ALA A 87 -10.35 8.30 24.22
C ALA A 87 -10.50 8.88 22.80
N ILE A 88 -11.34 9.90 22.62
CA ILE A 88 -11.53 10.59 21.33
C ILE A 88 -10.25 11.31 20.90
N PHE A 89 -9.60 12.02 21.84
CA PHE A 89 -8.34 12.71 21.57
C PHE A 89 -7.23 11.74 21.18
N ALA A 90 -7.13 10.59 21.87
CA ALA A 90 -6.15 9.57 21.54
C ALA A 90 -6.40 8.95 20.16
N ASP A 91 -7.64 8.59 19.80
CA ASP A 91 -7.95 8.02 18.49
C ASP A 91 -7.67 9.01 17.34
N THR A 92 -8.02 10.27 17.54
CA THR A 92 -7.79 11.35 16.56
C THR A 92 -6.30 11.68 16.43
N GLY A 93 -5.58 11.76 17.56
CA GLY A 93 -4.14 12.01 17.60
C GLY A 93 -3.33 10.89 16.95
N VAL A 94 -3.72 9.63 17.19
CA VAL A 94 -3.15 8.45 16.53
C VAL A 94 -3.41 8.51 15.04
N SER A 95 -4.63 8.85 14.61
CA SER A 95 -4.96 8.97 13.19
C SER A 95 -4.06 10.00 12.49
N ILE A 96 -3.80 11.16 13.13
CA ILE A 96 -2.88 12.18 12.60
C ILE A 96 -1.44 11.66 12.55
N LEU A 97 -0.97 11.00 13.60
CA LEU A 97 0.35 10.35 13.65
C LEU A 97 0.50 9.31 12.53
N CYS A 98 -0.54 8.52 12.30
CA CYS A 98 -0.57 7.52 11.25
C CYS A 98 -0.51 8.16 9.86
N ILE A 99 -1.24 9.26 9.64
CA ILE A 99 -1.19 10.00 8.38
C ILE A 99 0.20 10.59 8.15
N LEU A 100 0.80 11.22 9.17
CA LEU A 100 2.16 11.74 9.09
C LEU A 100 3.20 10.66 8.79
N ASN A 101 3.07 9.48 9.41
CA ASN A 101 3.95 8.35 9.13
C ASN A 101 3.73 7.77 7.73
N SER A 102 2.49 7.77 7.23
CA SER A 102 2.18 7.40 5.84
C SER A 102 2.77 8.38 4.82
N ILE A 103 2.89 9.67 5.12
CA ILE A 103 3.54 10.64 4.22
C ILE A 103 5.03 10.31 4.05
N ARG A 104 5.66 9.64 5.02
CA ARG A 104 7.07 9.20 4.93
C ARG A 104 7.33 8.28 3.73
N ILE A 105 6.33 7.54 3.28
CA ILE A 105 6.40 6.68 2.09
C ILE A 105 6.77 7.48 0.84
N PHE A 106 6.31 8.72 0.71
CA PHE A 106 6.62 9.58 -0.43
C PHE A 106 8.06 10.11 -0.45
N TYR A 107 8.75 10.08 0.69
CA TYR A 107 10.11 10.62 0.80
C TYR A 107 11.20 9.56 0.68
N SER A 108 10.84 8.27 0.73
CA SER A 108 11.80 7.17 0.57
C SER A 108 12.10 6.94 -0.91
N LYS A 109 13.03 7.72 -1.47
CA LYS A 109 13.66 7.46 -2.78
C LYS A 109 14.44 6.15 -2.81
#